data_AF-A0A968SZ19-F1
#
_entry.id   AF-A0A968SZ19-F1
#
_cell.length_a   1.000
_cell.length_b   1.000
_cell.length_c   1.000
_cell.angle_alpha   90.00
_cell.angle_beta   90.00
_cell.angle_gamma   90.00
#
_symmetry.space_group_name_H-M   'P 1'
#
loop_
_entity.id
_entity.type
_entity.pdbx_description
1 polymer ?
#
loop_
_entity_poly.entity_id
_entity_poly.type
_entity_poly.pdbx_seq_one_letter_code
_entity_poly.pdbx_strand_id
1 'polypeptide(L)'
;MAKAAIDRGDSIPESCLPPELADSDLYIYLSPADGHFWRLSTCRGIGFGALGPIPWTAVDQYASVYGFSEDEVDYDDFVFIVGALDEEFLKISREQSEASARRGKMASAGGGRRASRPRS
;
A
#
# COMPACT_ATOMS: atom_id res chain seq x y z
N MET A 1 -9.07 -2.12 -4.74
CA MET A 1 -9.03 -3.36 -5.55
C MET A 1 -7.85 -4.28 -5.19
N ALA A 2 -6.79 -3.81 -4.52
CA ALA A 2 -5.68 -4.62 -4.02
C ALA A 2 -6.09 -5.59 -2.91
N LYS A 3 -7.02 -5.21 -2.02
CA LYS A 3 -7.52 -6.12 -0.99
C LYS A 3 -8.16 -7.41 -1.54
N ALA A 4 -8.72 -7.35 -2.75
CA ALA A 4 -9.34 -8.52 -3.40
C ALA A 4 -8.36 -9.33 -4.26
N ALA A 5 -7.14 -8.84 -4.49
CA ALA A 5 -6.10 -9.55 -5.26
C ALA A 5 -5.18 -10.35 -4.33
N ILE A 6 -4.90 -9.82 -3.13
CA ILE A 6 -4.07 -10.46 -2.11
C ILE A 6 -4.76 -11.73 -1.54
N ASP A 7 -6.08 -11.71 -1.35
CA ASP A 7 -6.86 -12.90 -0.93
C ASP A 7 -6.92 -14.02 -1.99
N ARG A 8 -6.49 -13.75 -3.24
CA ARG A 8 -6.55 -14.71 -4.36
C ARG A 8 -5.21 -15.34 -4.73
N GLY A 9 -4.12 -14.94 -4.10
CA GLY A 9 -2.79 -15.50 -4.38
C GLY A 9 -2.17 -15.05 -5.71
N ASP A 10 -2.70 -14.01 -6.34
CA ASP A 10 -2.11 -13.47 -7.57
C ASP A 10 -0.97 -12.50 -7.26
N SER A 11 0.13 -12.65 -8.00
CA SER A 11 1.36 -11.88 -7.89
C SER A 11 1.17 -10.38 -8.12
N ILE A 12 1.95 -9.57 -7.40
CA ILE A 12 1.99 -8.10 -7.52
C ILE A 12 2.40 -7.75 -8.96
N PRO A 13 1.74 -6.79 -9.62
CA PRO A 13 2.09 -6.40 -10.99
C PRO A 13 3.54 -5.91 -11.07
N GLU A 14 4.30 -6.43 -12.04
CA GLU A 14 5.71 -6.09 -12.31
C GLU A 14 5.96 -4.58 -12.47
N SER A 15 4.94 -3.81 -12.84
CA SER A 15 5.03 -2.34 -12.96
C SER A 15 5.33 -1.63 -11.65
N CYS A 16 5.22 -2.32 -10.51
CA CYS A 16 5.53 -1.79 -9.19
C CYS A 16 6.96 -2.13 -8.71
N LEU A 17 7.75 -2.78 -9.56
CA LEU A 17 9.08 -3.27 -9.21
C LEU A 17 10.16 -2.37 -9.84
N PRO A 18 11.12 -1.86 -9.04
CA PRO A 18 12.34 -1.27 -9.59
C PRO A 18 13.11 -2.35 -10.36
N PRO A 19 13.52 -2.10 -11.61
CA PRO A 19 14.10 -3.14 -12.47
C PRO A 19 15.53 -3.59 -12.10
N GLU A 20 16.17 -2.98 -11.09
CA GLU A 20 17.58 -3.23 -10.74
C GLU A 20 17.81 -4.21 -9.57
N LEU A 21 16.75 -4.60 -8.85
CA LEU A 21 16.87 -5.46 -7.67
C LEU A 21 16.69 -6.93 -8.06
N ALA A 22 17.77 -7.70 -8.00
CA ALA A 22 17.78 -9.12 -8.33
C ALA A 22 16.73 -9.90 -7.51
N ASP A 23 16.07 -10.87 -8.17
CA ASP A 23 14.87 -11.58 -7.70
C ASP A 23 14.92 -12.15 -6.27
N SER A 24 16.11 -12.36 -5.68
CA SER A 24 16.30 -12.88 -4.31
C SER A 24 16.16 -11.81 -3.24
N ASP A 25 16.76 -10.63 -3.43
CA ASP A 25 16.75 -9.57 -2.43
C ASP A 25 15.37 -8.91 -2.38
N LEU A 26 14.68 -8.89 -3.52
CA LEU A 26 13.31 -8.41 -3.64
C LEU A 26 12.30 -9.25 -2.84
N TYR A 27 12.55 -10.56 -2.68
CA TYR A 27 11.69 -11.45 -1.89
C TYR A 27 11.69 -11.07 -0.41
N ILE A 28 12.85 -10.67 0.11
CA ILE A 28 13.04 -10.21 1.49
C ILE A 28 12.21 -8.94 1.78
N TYR A 29 12.06 -8.05 0.80
CA TYR A 29 11.26 -6.83 0.96
C TYR A 29 9.76 -7.05 0.75
N LEU A 30 9.36 -7.88 -0.22
CA LEU A 30 7.98 -7.97 -0.71
C LEU A 30 7.20 -9.18 -0.22
N SER A 31 7.82 -10.15 0.45
CA SER A 31 7.13 -11.35 0.95
C SER A 31 5.86 -10.97 1.72
N PRO A 32 4.66 -11.44 1.31
CA PRO A 32 3.41 -11.09 1.97
C PRO A 32 3.33 -11.52 3.44
N ALA A 33 4.11 -12.54 3.83
CA ALA A 33 4.15 -13.05 5.20
C ALA A 33 5.13 -12.28 6.09
N ASP A 34 6.31 -11.92 5.56
CA ASP A 34 7.44 -11.46 6.38
C ASP A 34 8.26 -10.30 5.77
N GLY A 35 7.79 -9.71 4.67
CA GLY A 35 8.51 -8.67 3.94
C GLY A 35 8.70 -7.40 4.77
N HIS A 36 9.93 -6.85 4.78
CA HIS A 36 10.25 -5.66 5.58
C HIS A 36 9.34 -4.47 5.24
N PHE A 37 8.95 -4.31 3.96
CA PHE A 37 8.03 -3.27 3.53
C PHE A 37 6.63 -3.41 4.17
N TRP A 38 6.10 -4.64 4.24
CA TRP A 38 4.77 -4.88 4.82
C TRP A 38 4.77 -4.69 6.33
N ARG A 39 5.86 -5.06 7.02
CA ARG A 39 6.05 -4.77 8.44
C ARG A 39 6.09 -3.27 8.71
N LEU A 40 6.90 -2.52 7.97
CA LEU A 40 6.96 -1.06 8.08
C LEU A 40 5.65 -0.37 7.71
N SER A 41 4.87 -0.96 6.79
CA SER A 41 3.57 -0.42 6.41
C SER A 41 2.55 -0.43 7.56
N THR A 42 2.78 -1.18 8.63
CA THR A 42 1.95 -1.12 9.85
C THR A 42 2.15 0.15 10.68
N CYS A 43 3.28 0.85 10.49
CA CYS A 43 3.61 2.11 11.19
C CYS A 43 3.00 3.35 10.52
N ARG A 44 2.33 3.18 9.38
CA ARG A 44 1.74 4.28 8.60
C ARG A 44 0.62 4.97 9.37
N GLY A 45 0.64 6.30 9.36
CA GLY A 45 -0.48 7.10 9.84
C GLY A 45 -1.68 7.00 8.91
N ILE A 46 -2.88 6.84 9.48
CA ILE A 46 -4.15 6.97 8.76
C ILE A 46 -4.71 8.35 9.09
N GLY A 47 -4.79 9.22 8.06
CA GLY A 47 -5.30 10.59 8.17
C GLY A 47 -6.75 10.73 7.68
N PHE A 48 -7.06 11.86 7.03
CA PHE A 48 -8.37 12.20 6.43
C PHE A 48 -8.82 11.25 5.30
N GLY A 49 -9.01 9.96 5.60
CA GLY A 49 -9.45 8.94 4.64
C GLY A 49 -8.37 8.49 3.64
N ALA A 50 -7.11 8.88 3.83
CA ALA A 50 -5.98 8.48 2.99
C ALA A 50 -4.83 7.95 3.83
N LEU A 51 -4.06 7.03 3.24
CA LEU A 51 -2.80 6.53 3.80
C LEU A 51 -1.70 7.58 3.60
N GLY A 52 -0.93 7.82 4.65
CA GLY A 52 0.29 8.63 4.60
C GLY A 52 1.54 7.78 4.27
N PRO A 53 2.65 8.45 3.93
CA PRO A 53 3.94 7.79 3.78
C PRO A 53 4.39 7.13 5.08
N ILE A 54 5.28 6.16 4.96
CA ILE A 54 5.95 5.56 6.13
C ILE A 54 6.81 6.66 6.78
N PRO A 55 6.69 6.89 8.09
CA PRO A 55 7.54 7.86 8.77
C PRO A 55 9.02 7.48 8.65
N TRP A 56 9.88 8.43 8.26
CA TRP A 56 11.32 8.19 8.16
C TRP A 56 11.92 7.66 9.47
N THR A 57 11.39 8.09 10.62
CA THR A 57 11.82 7.61 11.94
C THR A 57 11.52 6.13 12.16
N ALA A 58 10.46 5.60 11.55
CA ALA A 58 10.14 4.18 11.60
C ALA A 58 11.09 3.37 10.73
N VAL A 59 11.46 3.90 9.55
CA VAL A 59 12.47 3.30 8.66
C VAL A 59 13.82 3.24 9.35
N ASP A 60 14.28 4.35 9.93
CA ASP A 60 15.54 4.46 10.67
C ASP A 60 15.60 3.49 11.86
N GLN A 61 14.58 3.49 12.71
CA GLN A 61 14.51 2.58 13.86
C GLN A 61 14.48 1.11 13.43
N TYR A 62 13.77 0.80 12.35
CA TYR A 62 13.69 -0.56 11.82
C TYR A 62 15.02 -1.00 11.21
N ALA A 63 15.70 -0.12 10.46
CA ALA A 63 17.03 -0.39 9.91
C ALA A 63 18.02 -0.74 11.01
N SER A 64 17.99 0.00 12.13
CA SER A 64 18.82 -0.29 13.31
C SER A 64 18.53 -1.63 13.96
N VAL A 65 17.26 -2.02 14.07
CA VAL A 65 16.87 -3.29 14.73
C VAL A 65 17.21 -4.51 13.86
N TYR A 66 17.16 -4.38 12.54
CA TYR A 66 17.34 -5.49 11.60
C TYR A 66 18.73 -5.54 10.95
N GLY A 67 19.65 -4.68 11.39
CA GLY A 67 21.05 -4.69 10.93
C GLY A 67 21.31 -3.97 9.60
N PHE A 68 20.30 -3.30 9.02
CA PHE A 68 20.50 -2.51 7.80
C PHE A 68 21.27 -1.21 8.04
N SER A 69 21.41 -0.78 9.29
CA SER A 69 22.19 0.43 9.63
C SER A 69 23.66 0.14 9.96
N GLU A 70 24.14 -1.09 9.77
CA GLU A 70 25.53 -1.46 10.11
C GLU A 70 26.54 -0.95 9.07
N ASP A 71 26.12 -0.83 7.81
CA ASP A 71 26.89 -0.24 6.71
C ASP A 71 26.08 0.88 6.03
N GLU A 72 26.77 1.93 5.57
CA GLU A 72 26.14 3.10 4.93
C GLU A 72 25.46 2.72 3.60
N VAL A 73 26.06 1.80 2.83
CA VAL A 73 25.51 1.33 1.56
C VAL A 73 24.24 0.52 1.78
N ASP A 74 24.26 -0.41 2.74
CA ASP A 74 23.09 -1.23 3.07
C ASP A 74 21.93 -0.38 3.61
N TYR A 75 22.25 0.67 4.37
CA TYR A 75 21.25 1.61 4.88
C TYR A 75 20.63 2.44 3.75
N ASP A 76 21.45 3.01 2.88
CA ASP A 76 20.99 3.82 1.75
C ASP A 76 20.14 2.98 0.78
N ASP A 77 20.56 1.75 0.49
CA ASP A 77 19.79 0.82 -0.33
C ASP A 77 18.45 0.47 0.35
N PHE A 78 18.45 0.17 1.64
CA PHE A 78 17.22 -0.10 2.39
C PHE A 78 16.23 1.07 2.34
N VAL A 79 16.70 2.29 2.59
CA VAL A 79 15.89 3.51 2.57
C VAL A 79 15.37 3.76 1.15
N PHE A 80 16.21 3.61 0.13
CA PHE A 80 15.84 3.78 -1.27
C PHE A 80 14.75 2.80 -1.70
N ILE A 81 14.92 1.51 -1.43
CA ILE A 81 13.99 0.44 -1.81
C ILE A 81 12.64 0.65 -1.10
N VAL A 82 12.67 0.88 0.22
CA VAL A 82 11.45 1.11 1.01
C VAL A 82 10.73 2.37 0.53
N GLY A 83 11.46 3.44 0.21
CA GLY A 83 10.89 4.67 -0.33
C GLY A 83 10.21 4.48 -1.68
N ALA A 84 10.86 3.79 -2.62
CA ALA A 84 10.30 3.49 -3.93
C ALA A 84 9.01 2.66 -3.84
N LEU A 85 9.02 1.63 -2.97
CA LEU A 85 7.83 0.81 -2.70
C LEU A 85 6.72 1.62 -2.03
N ASP A 86 7.06 2.54 -1.13
CA ASP A 86 6.11 3.41 -0.46
C ASP A 86 5.37 4.33 -1.43
N GLU A 87 6.11 4.99 -2.32
CA GLU A 87 5.54 5.89 -3.32
C GLU A 87 4.54 5.18 -4.23
N GLU A 88 4.93 4.02 -4.77
CA GLU A 88 4.07 3.27 -5.68
C GLU A 88 2.85 2.69 -4.95
N PHE A 89 3.03 2.23 -3.72
CA PHE A 89 1.91 1.77 -2.88
C PHE A 89 0.89 2.89 -2.59
N LEU A 90 1.36 4.11 -2.31
CA LEU A 90 0.50 5.27 -2.09
C LEU A 90 -0.29 5.66 -3.33
N LYS A 91 0.35 5.64 -4.51
CA LYS A 91 -0.29 5.89 -5.80
C LYS A 91 -1.42 4.90 -6.06
N ILE A 92 -1.15 3.60 -5.92
CA ILE A 92 -2.15 2.53 -6.07
C ILE A 92 -3.28 2.69 -5.03
N SER A 93 -2.93 3.01 -3.79
CA SER A 93 -3.92 3.21 -2.71
C SER A 93 -4.86 4.37 -2.99
N ARG A 94 -4.34 5.50 -3.52
CA ARG A 94 -5.14 6.65 -3.95
C ARG A 94 -6.11 6.27 -5.05
N GLU A 95 -5.63 5.64 -6.12
CA GLU A 95 -6.47 5.18 -7.24
C GLU A 95 -7.60 4.26 -6.77
N GLN A 96 -7.32 3.36 -5.82
CA GLN A 96 -8.32 2.45 -5.27
C GLN A 96 -9.32 3.12 -4.35
N SER A 97 -8.89 4.11 -3.57
CA SER A 97 -9.79 4.92 -2.74
C SER A 97 -10.78 5.70 -3.61
N GLU A 98 -10.31 6.28 -4.71
CA GLU A 98 -11.13 7.01 -5.67
C GLU A 98 -12.11 6.09 -6.40
N ALA A 99 -11.64 4.93 -6.87
CA ALA A 99 -12.48 3.94 -7.53
C ALA A 99 -13.61 3.43 -6.62
N SER A 100 -13.30 3.20 -5.34
CA SER A 100 -14.28 2.80 -4.32
C SER A 100 -15.27 3.92 -4.02
N ALA A 101 -14.80 5.17 -3.91
CA ALA A 101 -15.66 6.34 -3.70
C ALA A 101 -16.61 6.58 -4.88
N ARG A 102 -16.14 6.41 -6.12
CA ARG A 102 -16.97 6.52 -7.34
C ARG A 102 -18.05 5.44 -7.37
N ARG A 103 -17.71 4.19 -7.02
CA ARG A 103 -18.68 3.08 -6.92
C ARG A 103 -19.75 3.32 -5.85
N GLY A 104 -19.35 3.82 -4.67
CA GLY A 104 -20.27 4.14 -3.59
C GLY A 104 -21.26 5.26 -3.95
N LYS A 105 -20.77 6.33 -4.61
CA LYS A 105 -21.63 7.42 -5.10
C LYS A 105 -22.66 6.92 -6.11
N MET A 106 -22.26 6.05 -7.05
CA MET A 106 -23.15 5.52 -8.08
C MET A 106 -24.24 4.58 -7.52
N ALA A 107 -23.93 3.82 -6.46
CA ALA A 107 -24.92 3.00 -5.75
C ALA A 107 -25.94 3.86 -4.96
N SER A 108 -25.50 4.97 -4.35
CA SER A 108 -26.39 5.85 -3.57
C SER A 108 -27.38 6.67 -4.44
N ALA A 109 -27.00 7.01 -5.67
CA ALA A 109 -27.83 7.77 -6.60
C ALA A 109 -29.01 6.96 -7.18
N GLY A 110 -28.98 5.62 -7.09
CA GLY A 110 -30.03 4.73 -7.64
C GLY A 110 -31.24 4.49 -6.72
N GLY A 111 -31.19 4.88 -5.44
CA GLY A 111 -32.21 4.51 -4.44
C GLY A 111 -33.42 5.43 -4.30
N GLY A 112 -33.44 6.56 -5.03
CA GLY A 112 -34.40 7.66 -4.80
C GLY A 112 -35.65 7.65 -5.68
N ARG A 113 -36.43 6.55 -5.74
CA ARG A 113 -37.80 6.56 -6.30
C ARG A 113 -38.75 5.71 -5.46
N ARG A 114 -39.05 6.17 -4.25
CA ARG A 114 -40.12 5.58 -3.43
C ARG A 114 -41.45 6.16 -3.92
N ALA A 115 -42.14 5.37 -4.75
CA ALA A 115 -43.45 5.70 -5.30
C ALA A 115 -44.43 6.11 -4.19
N SER A 116 -44.95 7.33 -4.29
CA SER A 116 -46.07 7.82 -3.49
C SER A 116 -47.31 6.96 -3.80
N ARG A 117 -47.71 6.12 -2.85
CA ARG A 117 -48.96 5.34 -2.95
C ARG A 117 -50.15 6.32 -2.88
N PRO A 118 -51.12 6.27 -3.80
CA PRO A 118 -52.34 7.04 -3.67
C PRO A 118 -53.16 6.46 -2.51
N ARG A 119 -53.62 7.33 -1.61
CA ARG A 119 -54.61 6.98 -0.57
C ARG A 119 -55.96 6.81 -1.24
N SER A 120 -56.54 5.62 -1.09
CA SER A 120 -57.94 5.29 -1.41
C SER A 120 -58.88 5.89 -0.38
#